data_AF-A0A538HNB2-F1
#
_entry.id   AF-A0A538HNB2-F1
#
_cell.length_a   1.000
_cell.length_b   1.000
_cell.length_c   1.000
_cell.angle_alpha   90.00
_cell.angle_beta   90.00
_cell.angle_gamma   90.00
#
_symmetry.space_group_name_H-M   'P 1'
#
loop_
_entity.id
_entity.type
_entity.pdbx_description
1 polymer ?
#
loop_
_entity_poly.entity_id
_entity_poly.type
_entity_poly.pdbx_seq_one_letter_code
_entity_poly.pdbx_strand_id
1 'polypeptide(L)'
;MPNSDSSLALAADIERRDADIAAALDLVARLSRRADDVRVRSEELQLFLDTVPGELARLDRSEAEARDATATAAVARAAAEQRVERLAAGRDGADAVRETERELEQAQRAATDASARHRHVVSERAALVEMDAVARSEIRELGRCAGEIAHRIEYVPRVSQTGREAPGEGLAGLSDWGRRVHAALFVVRGQLEAERDRLVREANELAGAVLGEQLAGSSVTLVRRRLEEALRQ
;
A
#
# COMPACT_ATOMS: atom_id res chain seq x y z
N MET A 1 48.17 -23.53 28.22
CA MET A 1 46.71 -23.60 28.42
C MET A 1 46.18 -22.18 28.33
N PRO A 2 45.37 -21.83 27.32
CA PRO A 2 44.66 -20.56 27.36
C PRO A 2 43.87 -20.48 28.68
N ASN A 3 43.93 -19.33 29.35
CA ASN A 3 43.25 -19.14 30.63
C ASN A 3 41.73 -19.31 30.42
N SER A 4 41.08 -20.21 31.16
CA SER A 4 39.65 -20.55 30.98
C SER A 4 38.75 -19.31 31.03
N ASP A 5 39.06 -18.38 31.93
CA ASP A 5 38.35 -17.09 32.06
C ASP A 5 38.49 -16.22 30.80
N SER A 6 39.66 -16.25 30.15
CA SER A 6 39.90 -15.51 28.91
C SER A 6 39.11 -16.10 27.73
N SER A 7 38.95 -17.42 27.70
CA SER A 7 38.21 -18.10 26.62
C SER A 7 36.70 -17.89 26.76
N LEU A 8 36.18 -17.93 27.99
CA LEU A 8 34.79 -17.60 28.28
C LEU A 8 34.46 -16.13 27.99
N ALA A 9 35.37 -15.21 28.32
CA ALA A 9 35.20 -13.79 28.01
C ALA A 9 35.13 -13.54 26.49
N LEU A 10 35.97 -14.21 25.71
CA LEU A 10 35.95 -14.11 24.24
C LEU A 10 34.67 -14.72 23.65
N ALA A 11 34.22 -15.88 24.15
CA ALA A 11 32.95 -16.48 23.71
C ALA A 11 31.74 -15.57 24.01
N ALA A 12 31.75 -14.88 25.16
CA ALA A 12 30.72 -13.90 25.51
C ALA A 12 30.76 -12.65 24.60
N ASP A 13 31.94 -12.19 24.19
CA ASP A 13 32.06 -11.11 23.20
C ASP A 13 31.49 -11.50 21.83
N ILE A 14 31.83 -12.70 21.34
CA ILE A 14 31.31 -13.22 20.06
C ILE A 14 29.78 -13.36 20.11
N GLU A 15 29.22 -13.85 21.22
CA GLU A 15 27.75 -13.95 21.39
C GLU A 15 27.08 -12.57 21.38
N ARG A 16 27.66 -11.59 22.10
CA ARG A 16 27.14 -10.22 22.09
C ARG A 16 27.14 -9.65 20.67
N ARG A 17 28.24 -9.82 19.93
CA ARG A 17 28.34 -9.36 18.53
C ARG A 17 27.32 -10.07 17.62
N ASP A 18 27.06 -11.37 17.79
CA ASP A 18 26.01 -12.08 17.03
C ASP A 18 24.62 -11.49 17.33
N ALA A 19 24.32 -11.19 18.60
CA ALA A 19 23.07 -10.58 19.01
C ALA A 19 22.89 -9.17 18.41
N ASP A 20 23.95 -8.35 18.40
CA ASP A 20 23.93 -7.02 17.80
C ASP A 20 23.66 -7.09 16.28
N ILE A 21 24.31 -8.04 15.57
CA ILE A 21 24.07 -8.27 14.14
C ILE A 21 22.64 -8.76 13.89
N ALA A 22 22.12 -9.67 14.72
CA ALA A 22 20.75 -10.15 14.61
C ALA A 22 19.73 -9.01 14.75
N ALA A 23 19.95 -8.10 15.71
CA ALA A 23 19.12 -6.90 15.88
C ALA A 23 19.22 -5.95 14.68
N ALA A 24 20.42 -5.77 14.12
CA ALA A 24 20.63 -4.96 12.92
C ALA A 24 19.92 -5.55 11.68
N LEU A 25 19.98 -6.87 11.49
CA LEU A 25 19.30 -7.58 10.39
C LEU A 25 17.77 -7.37 10.46
N ASP A 26 17.20 -7.49 11.66
CA ASP A 26 15.79 -7.28 11.90
C ASP A 26 15.36 -5.82 11.65
N LEU A 27 16.18 -4.84 12.06
CA LEU A 27 15.98 -3.43 11.72
C LEU A 27 15.99 -3.19 10.21
N VAL A 28 17.01 -3.69 9.50
CA VAL A 28 17.16 -3.57 8.04
C VAL A 28 15.96 -4.20 7.33
N ALA A 29 15.52 -5.39 7.76
CA ALA A 29 14.36 -6.06 7.17
C ALA A 29 13.07 -5.26 7.36
N ARG A 30 12.85 -4.66 8.54
CA ARG A 30 11.70 -3.77 8.77
C ARG A 30 11.73 -2.52 7.89
N LEU A 31 12.89 -1.85 7.81
CA LEU A 31 13.02 -0.63 7.01
C LEU A 31 12.83 -0.92 5.52
N SER A 32 13.37 -2.04 5.02
CA SER A 32 13.19 -2.48 3.64
C SER A 32 11.72 -2.71 3.31
N ARG A 33 10.98 -3.46 4.16
CA ARG A 33 9.54 -3.69 3.94
C ARG A 33 8.76 -2.38 3.91
N ARG A 34 8.98 -1.50 4.89
CA ARG A 34 8.29 -0.20 4.95
C ARG A 34 8.59 0.68 3.74
N ALA A 35 9.83 0.68 3.25
CA ALA A 35 10.21 1.43 2.05
C ALA A 35 9.56 0.86 0.79
N ASP A 36 9.46 -0.48 0.70
CA ASP A 36 8.71 -1.14 -0.38
C ASP A 36 7.21 -0.86 -0.32
N ASP A 37 6.61 -0.84 0.86
CA ASP A 37 5.19 -0.48 1.03
C ASP A 37 4.92 0.94 0.51
N VAL A 38 5.81 1.90 0.84
CA VAL A 38 5.74 3.26 0.29
C VAL A 38 5.86 3.26 -1.23
N ARG A 39 6.81 2.49 -1.78
CA ARG A 39 7.02 2.42 -3.23
C ARG A 39 5.81 1.86 -3.96
N VAL A 40 5.34 0.68 -3.55
CA VAL A 40 4.20 0.00 -4.16
C VAL A 40 2.96 0.88 -4.07
N ARG A 41 2.70 1.45 -2.89
CA ARG A 41 1.53 2.31 -2.73
C ARG A 41 1.62 3.59 -3.55
N SER A 42 2.81 4.14 -3.72
CA SER A 42 3.02 5.30 -4.59
C SER A 42 2.74 4.96 -6.06
N GLU A 43 3.14 3.78 -6.53
CA GLU A 43 2.85 3.28 -7.88
C GLU A 43 1.34 3.07 -8.09
N GLU A 44 0.64 2.46 -7.13
CA GLU A 44 -0.81 2.25 -7.17
C GLU A 44 -1.59 3.58 -7.21
N LEU A 45 -1.22 4.54 -6.36
CA LEU A 45 -1.86 5.85 -6.32
C LEU A 45 -1.59 6.63 -7.60
N GLN A 46 -0.41 6.49 -8.20
CA GLN A 46 -0.10 7.15 -9.47
C GLN A 46 -1.01 6.62 -10.59
N LEU A 47 -1.13 5.29 -10.71
CA LEU A 47 -2.02 4.65 -11.69
C LEU A 47 -3.47 5.09 -11.51
N PHE A 48 -3.95 5.15 -10.27
CA PHE A 48 -5.29 5.65 -9.98
C PHE A 48 -5.46 7.11 -10.44
N LEU A 49 -4.58 8.01 -10.01
CA LEU A 49 -4.68 9.44 -10.30
C LEU A 49 -4.53 9.76 -11.80
N ASP A 50 -3.80 8.94 -12.55
CA ASP A 50 -3.70 9.08 -14.00
C ASP A 50 -5.05 8.82 -14.70
N THR A 51 -5.93 8.01 -14.11
CA THR A 51 -7.26 7.69 -14.67
C THR A 51 -8.36 8.68 -14.26
N VAL A 52 -8.24 9.29 -13.07
CA VAL A 52 -9.31 10.12 -12.47
C VAL A 52 -9.80 11.25 -13.41
N PRO A 53 -8.94 12.05 -14.07
CA PRO A 53 -9.41 13.12 -14.94
C PRO A 53 -10.28 12.63 -16.10
N GLY A 54 -9.91 11.49 -16.69
CA GLY A 54 -10.66 10.88 -17.79
C GLY A 54 -12.02 10.36 -17.35
N GLU A 55 -12.06 9.70 -16.18
CA GLU A 55 -13.30 9.21 -15.59
C GLU A 55 -14.24 10.33 -15.14
N LEU A 56 -13.71 11.40 -14.54
CA LEU A 56 -14.50 12.58 -14.21
C LEU A 56 -15.10 13.23 -15.46
N ALA A 57 -14.31 13.40 -16.52
CA ALA A 57 -14.82 13.95 -17.78
C ALA A 57 -15.87 13.05 -18.44
N ARG A 58 -15.75 11.72 -18.30
CA ARG A 58 -16.78 10.77 -18.75
C ARG A 58 -18.06 10.91 -17.94
N LEU A 59 -17.96 10.99 -16.62
CA LEU A 59 -19.11 11.15 -15.72
C LEU A 59 -19.79 12.50 -15.89
N ASP A 60 -19.04 13.59 -16.09
CA ASP A 60 -19.60 14.93 -16.37
C ASP A 60 -20.45 14.92 -17.65
N ARG A 61 -19.99 14.25 -18.72
CA ARG A 61 -20.79 14.07 -19.95
C ARG A 61 -22.03 13.22 -19.69
N SER A 62 -21.86 12.10 -19.00
CA SER A 62 -22.99 11.21 -18.67
C SER A 62 -24.02 11.88 -17.78
N GLU A 63 -23.60 12.78 -16.89
CA GLU A 63 -24.50 13.55 -16.02
C GLU A 63 -25.30 14.56 -16.83
N ALA A 64 -24.65 15.29 -17.74
CA ALA A 64 -25.31 16.22 -18.65
C ALA A 64 -26.37 15.49 -19.51
N GLU A 65 -26.00 14.36 -20.12
CA GLU A 65 -26.92 13.54 -20.91
C GLU A 65 -28.10 13.01 -20.08
N ALA A 66 -27.85 12.52 -18.86
CA ALA A 66 -28.89 12.00 -17.98
C ALA A 66 -29.81 13.11 -17.44
N ARG A 67 -29.27 14.31 -17.22
CA ARG A 67 -30.02 15.50 -16.83
C ARG A 67 -30.94 15.94 -17.96
N ASP A 68 -30.44 16.02 -19.18
CA ASP A 68 -31.23 16.37 -20.37
C ASP A 68 -32.34 15.33 -20.61
N ALA A 69 -32.01 14.04 -20.53
CA ALA A 69 -33.00 12.96 -20.63
C ALA A 69 -34.09 13.05 -19.56
N THR A 70 -33.72 13.41 -18.32
CA THR A 70 -34.68 13.63 -17.22
C THR A 70 -35.61 14.81 -17.54
N ALA A 71 -35.07 15.91 -18.07
CA ALA A 71 -35.87 17.06 -18.46
C ALA A 71 -36.83 16.73 -19.62
N THR A 72 -36.37 16.02 -20.65
CA THR A 72 -37.20 15.55 -21.76
C THR A 72 -38.30 14.62 -21.29
N ALA A 73 -37.99 13.65 -20.42
CA ALA A 73 -38.99 12.71 -19.90
C ALA A 73 -40.03 13.40 -19.01
N ALA A 74 -39.63 14.42 -18.24
CA ALA A 74 -40.55 15.24 -17.46
C ALA A 74 -41.53 16.02 -18.35
N VAL A 75 -41.04 16.62 -19.44
CA VAL A 75 -41.89 17.31 -20.43
C VAL A 75 -42.85 16.33 -21.10
N ALA A 76 -42.38 15.16 -21.54
CA ALA A 76 -43.21 14.14 -22.16
C ALA A 76 -44.30 13.62 -21.21
N ARG A 77 -43.95 13.39 -19.95
CA ARG A 77 -44.90 13.01 -18.90
C ARG A 77 -45.97 14.08 -18.70
N ALA A 78 -45.59 15.34 -18.54
CA ALA A 78 -46.55 16.44 -18.37
C ALA A 78 -47.48 16.57 -19.59
N ALA A 79 -46.96 16.38 -20.81
CA ALA A 79 -47.77 16.40 -22.02
C ALA A 79 -48.76 15.22 -22.10
N ALA A 80 -48.37 14.04 -21.64
CA ALA A 80 -49.26 12.86 -21.54
C ALA A 80 -50.33 13.06 -20.47
N GLU A 81 -49.98 13.60 -19.30
CA GLU A 81 -50.92 13.95 -18.22
C GLU A 81 -52.00 14.92 -18.71
N GLN A 82 -51.60 16.00 -19.41
CA GLN A 82 -52.54 16.96 -20.02
C GLN A 82 -53.40 16.34 -21.12
N ARG A 83 -52.97 15.26 -21.77
CA ARG A 83 -53.76 14.58 -22.81
C ARG A 83 -54.83 13.71 -22.18
N VAL A 84 -54.48 12.96 -21.13
CA VAL A 84 -55.44 12.20 -20.31
C VAL A 84 -56.50 13.13 -19.72
N GLU A 85 -56.11 14.29 -19.18
CA GLU A 85 -57.05 15.26 -18.61
C GLU A 85 -58.03 15.82 -19.66
N ARG A 86 -57.54 16.14 -20.87
CA ARG A 86 -58.39 16.61 -21.97
C ARG A 86 -59.39 15.55 -22.45
N LEU A 87 -58.96 14.29 -22.55
CA LEU A 87 -59.84 13.17 -22.91
C LEU A 87 -60.89 12.90 -21.83
N ALA A 88 -60.53 13.02 -20.55
CA ALA A 88 -61.47 12.88 -19.44
C ALA A 88 -62.58 13.95 -19.45
N ALA A 89 -62.31 15.14 -20.00
CA ALA A 89 -63.29 16.22 -20.17
C ALA A 89 -64.16 16.07 -21.44
N GLY A 90 -63.81 15.16 -22.35
CA GLY A 90 -64.48 14.93 -23.63
C GLY A 90 -65.55 13.84 -23.62
N ARG A 91 -66.13 13.56 -24.79
CA ARG A 91 -66.98 12.37 -25.06
C ARG A 91 -66.26 11.41 -25.99
N ASP A 92 -65.04 11.05 -25.61
CA ASP A 92 -64.18 10.18 -26.41
C ASP A 92 -64.52 8.70 -26.18
N GLY A 93 -64.19 7.86 -27.17
CA GLY A 93 -64.42 6.42 -27.10
C GLY A 93 -63.49 5.71 -26.11
N ALA A 94 -63.95 4.60 -25.54
CA ALA A 94 -63.19 3.82 -24.55
C ALA A 94 -61.81 3.34 -25.05
N ASP A 95 -61.63 3.17 -26.36
CA ASP A 95 -60.33 2.80 -26.94
C ASP A 95 -59.32 3.94 -26.89
N ALA A 96 -59.74 5.18 -27.18
CA ALA A 96 -58.88 6.37 -27.13
C ALA A 96 -58.43 6.70 -25.70
N VAL A 97 -59.30 6.47 -24.72
CA VAL A 97 -58.96 6.59 -23.29
C VAL A 97 -57.86 5.58 -22.92
N ARG A 98 -58.05 4.30 -23.25
CA ARG A 98 -57.08 3.24 -22.94
C ARG A 98 -55.72 3.43 -23.60
N GLU A 99 -55.67 3.93 -24.83
CA GLU A 99 -54.41 4.24 -25.52
C GLU A 99 -53.65 5.36 -24.80
N THR A 100 -54.35 6.44 -24.44
CA THR A 100 -53.73 7.61 -23.77
C THR A 100 -53.27 7.27 -22.35
N GLU A 101 -54.02 6.42 -21.62
CA GLU A 101 -53.58 5.90 -20.31
C GLU A 101 -52.27 5.10 -20.43
N ARG A 102 -52.13 4.27 -21.47
CA ARG A 102 -50.88 3.53 -21.73
C ARG A 102 -49.73 4.46 -22.08
N GLU A 103 -49.97 5.50 -22.89
CA GLU A 103 -48.96 6.52 -23.19
C GLU A 103 -48.48 7.22 -21.91
N LEU A 104 -49.41 7.57 -21.01
CA LEU A 104 -49.07 8.16 -19.72
C LEU A 104 -48.25 7.20 -18.84
N GLU A 105 -48.66 5.94 -18.72
CA GLU A 105 -47.87 4.95 -17.99
C GLU A 105 -46.45 4.80 -18.57
N GLN A 106 -46.32 4.77 -19.89
CA GLN A 106 -45.02 4.68 -20.55
C GLN A 106 -44.16 5.93 -20.27
N ALA A 107 -44.75 7.13 -20.34
CA ALA A 107 -44.06 8.38 -20.03
C ALA A 107 -43.64 8.47 -18.55
N GLN A 108 -44.47 7.99 -17.63
CA GLN A 108 -44.15 7.89 -16.20
C GLN A 108 -42.98 6.93 -15.94
N ARG A 109 -43.00 5.74 -16.55
CA ARG A 109 -41.88 4.78 -16.45
C ARG A 109 -40.59 5.39 -17.00
N ALA A 110 -40.64 6.02 -18.17
CA ALA A 110 -39.49 6.68 -18.76
C ALA A 110 -38.93 7.80 -17.87
N ALA A 111 -39.79 8.61 -17.23
CA ALA A 111 -39.37 9.65 -16.30
C ALA A 111 -38.72 9.09 -15.03
N THR A 112 -39.28 8.02 -14.46
CA THR A 112 -38.69 7.32 -13.31
C THR A 112 -37.31 6.74 -13.67
N ASP A 113 -37.20 6.08 -14.81
CA ASP A 113 -35.94 5.48 -15.28
C ASP A 113 -34.87 6.55 -15.55
N ALA A 114 -35.23 7.64 -16.23
CA ALA A 114 -34.32 8.76 -16.48
C ALA A 114 -33.82 9.40 -15.16
N SER A 115 -34.72 9.64 -14.21
CA SER A 115 -34.36 10.14 -12.88
C SER A 115 -33.46 9.18 -12.10
N ALA A 116 -33.72 7.87 -12.18
CA ALA A 116 -32.88 6.86 -11.54
C ALA A 116 -31.47 6.84 -12.13
N ARG A 117 -31.35 6.90 -13.47
CA ARG A 117 -30.04 6.98 -14.16
C ARG A 117 -29.28 8.24 -13.77
N HIS A 118 -29.93 9.40 -13.75
CA HIS A 118 -29.30 10.65 -13.34
C HIS A 118 -28.78 10.59 -11.90
N ARG A 119 -29.60 10.09 -10.95
CA ARG A 119 -29.16 9.88 -9.56
C ARG A 119 -27.98 8.93 -9.45
N HIS A 120 -27.95 7.87 -10.25
CA HIS A 120 -26.86 6.91 -10.28
C HIS A 120 -25.55 7.57 -10.72
N VAL A 121 -25.55 8.29 -11.84
CA VAL A 121 -24.34 8.97 -12.35
C VAL A 121 -23.83 10.02 -11.35
N VAL A 122 -24.72 10.80 -10.74
CA VAL A 122 -24.35 11.78 -9.69
C VAL A 122 -23.69 11.09 -8.50
N SER A 123 -24.23 9.93 -8.08
CA SER A 123 -23.65 9.14 -6.99
C SER A 123 -22.27 8.58 -7.35
N GLU A 124 -22.10 8.06 -8.57
CA GLU A 124 -20.79 7.57 -9.04
C GLU A 124 -19.75 8.68 -9.09
N ARG A 125 -20.14 9.85 -9.59
CA ARG A 125 -19.29 11.04 -9.61
C ARG A 125 -18.87 11.48 -8.22
N ALA A 126 -19.82 11.53 -7.28
CA ALA A 126 -19.53 11.88 -5.89
C ALA A 126 -18.54 10.90 -5.25
N ALA A 127 -18.74 9.59 -5.48
CA ALA A 127 -17.84 8.56 -4.98
C ALA A 127 -16.42 8.71 -5.57
N LEU A 128 -16.28 8.99 -6.87
CA LEU A 128 -14.96 9.19 -7.48
C LEU A 128 -14.24 10.43 -6.91
N VAL A 129 -14.95 11.53 -6.67
CA VAL A 129 -14.40 12.73 -6.05
C VAL A 129 -13.94 12.46 -4.61
N GLU A 130 -14.71 11.69 -3.85
CA GLU A 130 -14.33 11.27 -2.50
C GLU A 130 -13.06 10.39 -2.54
N MET A 131 -13.00 9.43 -3.45
CA MET A 131 -11.82 8.57 -3.64
C MET A 131 -10.57 9.38 -4.04
N ASP A 132 -10.68 10.37 -4.93
CA ASP A 132 -9.58 11.29 -5.29
C ASP A 132 -9.10 12.09 -4.06
N ALA A 133 -10.03 12.59 -3.24
CA ALA A 133 -9.69 13.32 -2.02
C ALA A 133 -8.95 12.43 -1.01
N VAL A 134 -9.40 11.19 -0.82
CA VAL A 134 -8.74 10.19 0.05
C VAL A 134 -7.35 9.85 -0.48
N ALA A 135 -7.22 9.59 -1.79
CA ALA A 135 -5.92 9.34 -2.43
C ALA A 135 -4.94 10.49 -2.21
N ARG A 136 -5.39 11.74 -2.36
CA ARG A 136 -4.56 12.94 -2.10
C ARG A 136 -4.16 13.09 -0.64
N SER A 137 -5.01 12.70 0.32
CA SER A 137 -4.60 12.65 1.73
C SER A 137 -3.55 11.58 1.99
N GLU A 138 -3.71 10.42 1.38
CA GLU A 138 -2.77 9.30 1.53
C GLU A 138 -1.38 9.65 0.97
N ILE A 139 -1.29 10.38 -0.14
CA ILE A 139 0.00 10.88 -0.67
C ILE A 139 0.78 11.66 0.39
N ARG A 140 0.10 12.53 1.15
CA ARG A 140 0.75 13.31 2.23
C ARG A 140 1.22 12.41 3.36
N GLU A 141 0.45 11.37 3.67
CA GLU A 141 0.82 10.39 4.69
C GLU A 141 2.00 9.53 4.28
N LEU A 142 2.05 9.09 3.02
CA LEU A 142 3.19 8.39 2.45
C LEU A 142 4.46 9.24 2.50
N GLY A 143 4.37 10.52 2.14
CA GLY A 143 5.50 11.46 2.24
C GLY A 143 6.07 11.56 3.66
N ARG A 144 5.19 11.66 4.67
CA ARG A 144 5.60 11.65 6.08
C ARG A 144 6.25 10.33 6.48
N CYS A 145 5.64 9.21 6.12
CA CYS A 145 6.16 7.87 6.41
C CYS A 145 7.55 7.68 5.78
N ALA A 146 7.74 8.11 4.53
CA ALA A 146 9.01 8.08 3.84
C ALA A 146 10.07 8.93 4.58
N GLY A 147 9.70 10.12 5.05
CA GLY A 147 10.59 10.97 5.86
C GLY A 147 11.02 10.29 7.17
N GLU A 148 10.10 9.63 7.88
CA GLU A 148 10.42 8.88 9.09
C GLU A 148 11.37 7.70 8.81
N ILE A 149 11.16 6.98 7.71
CA ILE A 149 12.03 5.87 7.30
C ILE A 149 13.41 6.41 6.94
N ALA A 150 13.49 7.48 6.15
CA ALA A 150 14.75 8.12 5.77
C ALA A 150 15.55 8.55 7.01
N HIS A 151 14.90 9.19 7.99
CA HIS A 151 15.56 9.56 9.25
C HIS A 151 16.11 8.35 10.01
N ARG A 152 15.37 7.23 10.06
CA ARG A 152 15.89 6.00 10.68
C ARG A 152 17.09 5.41 9.93
N ILE A 153 17.10 5.52 8.60
CA ILE A 153 18.20 5.03 7.75
C ILE A 153 19.50 5.82 7.99
N GLU A 154 19.43 7.10 8.38
CA GLU A 154 20.62 7.91 8.70
C GLU A 154 21.50 7.24 9.77
N TYR A 155 20.87 6.56 10.73
CA TYR A 155 21.54 5.87 11.84
C TYR A 155 21.92 4.42 11.53
N VAL A 156 21.55 3.89 10.36
CA VAL A 156 21.93 2.53 9.96
C VAL A 156 23.37 2.57 9.43
N PRO A 157 24.30 1.80 10.03
CA PRO A 157 25.67 1.73 9.54
C PRO A 157 25.75 1.17 8.13
N ARG A 158 26.79 1.57 7.38
CA ARG A 158 27.16 1.01 6.07
C ARG A 158 26.15 1.20 4.93
N VAL A 159 25.05 1.91 5.15
CA VAL A 159 24.16 2.35 4.06
C VAL A 159 24.92 3.31 3.15
N SER A 160 24.80 3.11 1.83
CA SER A 160 25.41 3.97 0.82
C SER A 160 24.87 5.40 0.88
N GLN A 161 25.62 6.37 0.35
CA GLN A 161 25.17 7.76 0.28
C GLN A 161 23.84 7.89 -0.47
N THR A 162 23.69 7.21 -1.60
CA THR A 162 22.46 7.17 -2.40
C THR A 162 21.27 6.57 -1.65
N GLY A 163 21.51 5.59 -0.77
CA GLY A 163 20.47 5.02 0.10
C GLY A 163 20.03 5.94 1.24
N ARG A 164 20.82 6.99 1.54
CA ARG A 164 20.55 8.00 2.58
C ARG A 164 19.94 9.28 2.04
N GLU A 165 19.80 9.39 0.72
CA GLU A 165 19.15 10.55 0.12
C GLU A 165 17.70 10.67 0.62
N ALA A 166 17.26 11.90 0.84
CA ALA A 166 15.90 12.18 1.24
C ALA A 166 14.90 11.69 0.18
N PRO A 167 13.65 11.37 0.58
CA PRO A 167 12.59 11.05 -0.37
C PRO A 167 12.37 12.20 -1.35
N GLY A 168 12.15 11.86 -2.62
CA GLY A 168 11.78 12.84 -3.64
C GLY A 168 10.36 13.36 -3.46
N GLU A 169 10.06 14.50 -4.09
CA GLU A 169 8.70 15.05 -4.09
C GLU A 169 7.76 14.26 -4.98
N GLY A 170 6.49 14.16 -4.55
CA GLY A 170 5.44 13.48 -5.29
C GLY A 170 5.62 11.96 -5.38
N LEU A 171 4.64 11.28 -5.99
CA LEU A 171 4.57 9.82 -6.04
C LEU A 171 5.75 9.17 -6.80
N ALA A 172 6.16 9.77 -7.92
CA ALA A 172 7.33 9.29 -8.67
C ALA A 172 8.61 9.37 -7.82
N GLY A 173 8.82 10.48 -7.12
CA GLY A 173 9.96 10.66 -6.21
C GLY A 173 9.96 9.67 -5.05
N LEU A 174 8.79 9.36 -4.48
CA LEU A 174 8.64 8.34 -3.43
C LEU A 174 8.91 6.92 -3.94
N SER A 175 8.41 6.58 -5.14
CA SER A 175 8.65 5.28 -5.77
C SER A 175 10.14 5.06 -6.06
N ASP A 176 10.79 6.04 -6.68
CA ASP A 176 12.23 5.96 -6.98
C ASP A 176 13.09 5.92 -5.72
N TRP A 177 12.75 6.74 -4.71
CA TRP A 177 13.41 6.67 -3.41
C TRP A 177 13.29 5.28 -2.79
N GLY A 178 12.10 4.67 -2.80
CA GLY A 178 11.89 3.33 -2.27
C GLY A 178 12.76 2.27 -2.97
N ARG A 179 12.94 2.36 -4.30
CA ARG A 179 13.85 1.48 -5.05
C ARG A 179 15.31 1.64 -4.61
N ARG A 180 15.77 2.89 -4.45
CA ARG A 180 17.15 3.18 -4.01
C ARG A 180 17.40 2.68 -2.59
N VAL A 181 16.45 2.91 -1.68
CA VAL A 181 16.51 2.42 -0.29
C VAL A 181 16.53 0.90 -0.24
N HIS A 182 15.64 0.24 -0.99
CA HIS A 182 15.61 -1.23 -1.08
C HIS A 182 16.97 -1.79 -1.52
N ALA A 183 17.54 -1.24 -2.61
CA ALA A 183 18.84 -1.67 -3.11
C ALA A 183 19.97 -1.47 -2.08
N ALA A 184 19.99 -0.32 -1.39
CA ALA A 184 21.00 -0.02 -0.38
C ALA A 184 20.88 -0.95 0.85
N LEU A 185 19.66 -1.18 1.34
CA LEU A 185 19.39 -2.05 2.48
C LEU A 185 19.65 -3.53 2.14
N PHE A 186 19.40 -3.95 0.90
CA PHE A 186 19.74 -5.29 0.42
C PHE A 186 21.25 -5.56 0.52
N VAL A 187 22.08 -4.60 0.13
CA VAL A 187 23.55 -4.71 0.25
C VAL A 187 23.97 -4.77 1.72
N VAL A 188 23.41 -3.91 2.58
CA VAL A 188 23.72 -3.92 4.02
C VAL A 188 23.33 -5.25 4.66
N ARG A 189 22.17 -5.82 4.31
CA ARG A 189 21.74 -7.13 4.78
C ARG A 189 22.76 -8.21 4.43
N GLY A 190 23.20 -8.28 3.17
CA GLY A 190 24.20 -9.27 2.74
C GLY A 190 25.54 -9.13 3.47
N GLN A 191 25.96 -7.90 3.80
CA GLN A 191 27.17 -7.67 4.60
C GLN A 191 27.01 -8.16 6.05
N LEU A 192 25.85 -7.92 6.66
CA LEU A 192 25.54 -8.38 8.02
C LEU A 192 25.44 -9.91 8.10
N GLU A 193 24.80 -10.55 7.12
CA GLU A 193 24.74 -12.01 7.00
C GLU A 193 26.15 -12.61 6.88
N ALA A 194 27.00 -12.05 6.02
CA ALA A 194 28.38 -12.50 5.86
C ALA A 194 29.26 -12.26 7.10
N GLU A 195 28.95 -11.24 7.91
CA GLU A 195 29.62 -10.99 9.19
C GLU A 195 29.17 -11.99 10.25
N ARG A 196 27.87 -12.30 10.30
CA ARG A 196 27.31 -13.33 11.16
C ARG A 196 27.93 -14.70 10.91
N ASP A 197 28.07 -15.09 9.64
CA ASP A 197 28.72 -16.34 9.25
C ASP A 197 30.19 -16.41 9.70
N ARG A 198 30.89 -15.26 9.73
CA ARG A 198 32.25 -15.18 10.26
C ARG A 198 32.28 -15.39 11.77
N LEU A 199 31.35 -14.79 12.52
CA LEU A 199 31.25 -15.00 13.97
C LEU A 199 30.98 -16.45 14.34
N VAL A 200 30.12 -17.14 13.57
CA VAL A 200 29.87 -18.57 13.78
C VAL A 200 31.13 -19.39 13.56
N ARG A 201 31.92 -19.07 12.52
CA ARG A 201 33.23 -19.72 12.29
C ARG A 201 34.22 -19.42 13.41
N GLU A 202 34.35 -18.15 13.82
CA GLU A 202 35.22 -17.73 14.93
C GLU A 202 34.86 -18.42 16.24
N ALA A 203 33.57 -18.56 16.54
CA ALA A 203 33.10 -19.31 17.71
C ALA A 203 33.51 -20.79 17.63
N ASN A 204 33.28 -21.45 16.49
CA ASN A 204 33.65 -22.86 16.31
C ASN A 204 35.17 -23.07 16.38
N GLU A 205 35.98 -22.15 15.86
CA GLU A 205 37.44 -22.18 15.97
C GLU A 205 37.90 -22.03 17.43
N LEU A 206 37.33 -21.08 18.17
CA LEU A 206 37.60 -20.90 19.60
C LEU A 206 37.28 -22.17 20.39
N ALA A 207 36.11 -22.74 20.14
CA ALA A 207 35.69 -23.93 20.86
C ALA A 207 36.50 -25.17 20.44
N GLY A 208 36.91 -25.28 19.18
CA GLY A 208 37.86 -26.32 18.75
C GLY A 208 39.24 -26.19 19.39
N ALA A 209 39.74 -24.96 19.55
CA ALA A 209 41.02 -24.70 20.23
C ALA A 209 40.98 -25.05 21.73
N VAL A 210 39.82 -24.92 22.38
CA VAL A 210 39.64 -25.22 23.81
C VAL A 210 39.32 -26.70 24.06
N LEU A 211 38.45 -27.30 23.24
CA LEU A 211 37.96 -28.67 23.44
C LEU A 211 38.83 -29.74 22.76
N GLY A 212 39.66 -29.35 21.80
CA GLY A 212 40.48 -30.29 21.00
C GLY A 212 39.69 -31.06 19.93
N GLU A 213 38.41 -30.76 19.74
CA GLU A 213 37.55 -31.35 18.71
C GLU A 213 36.87 -30.27 17.86
N GLN A 214 36.72 -30.50 16.56
CA GLN A 214 36.01 -29.57 15.69
C GLN A 214 34.51 -29.60 16.01
N LEU A 215 33.98 -28.46 16.44
CA LEU A 215 32.55 -28.25 16.59
C LEU A 215 31.94 -27.78 15.27
N ALA A 216 30.90 -28.47 14.80
CA ALA A 216 30.04 -28.04 13.70
C ALA A 216 28.80 -27.31 14.23
N GLY A 217 28.99 -26.32 15.12
CA GLY A 217 27.89 -25.54 15.65
C GLY A 217 27.36 -24.56 14.59
N SER A 218 26.04 -24.54 14.37
CA SER A 218 25.38 -23.56 13.49
C SER A 218 25.00 -22.25 14.21
N SER A 219 25.29 -22.13 15.51
CA SER A 219 24.92 -20.99 16.34
C SER A 219 25.96 -20.71 17.41
N VAL A 220 26.31 -19.43 17.57
CA VAL A 220 27.26 -18.94 18.58
C VAL A 220 26.82 -19.27 20.00
N THR A 221 25.52 -19.15 20.32
CA THR A 221 24.97 -19.49 21.64
C THR A 221 25.15 -20.97 21.98
N LEU A 222 24.97 -21.88 21.00
CA LEU A 222 25.20 -23.31 21.19
C LEU A 222 26.69 -23.61 21.45
N VAL A 223 27.57 -22.91 20.75
CA VAL A 223 29.03 -23.05 20.91
C VAL A 223 29.47 -22.55 22.29
N ARG A 224 29.00 -21.37 22.74
CA ARG A 224 29.30 -20.86 24.09
C ARG A 224 28.81 -21.81 25.18
N ARG A 225 27.58 -22.30 25.07
CA ARG A 225 27.01 -23.23 26.06
C ARG A 225 27.89 -24.47 26.23
N ARG A 226 28.37 -25.05 25.13
CA ARG A 226 29.30 -26.20 25.16
C ARG A 226 30.64 -25.85 25.79
N LEU A 227 31.18 -24.67 25.48
CA LEU A 227 32.42 -24.18 26.09
C LEU A 227 32.28 -24.04 27.62
N GLU A 228 31.16 -23.50 28.09
CA GLU A 228 30.85 -23.39 29.52
C GLU A 228 30.70 -24.75 30.20
N GLU A 229 30.02 -25.69 29.56
CA GLU A 229 29.83 -27.04 30.08
C GLU A 229 31.16 -27.80 30.21
N ALA A 230 32.13 -27.54 29.32
CA ALA A 230 33.45 -28.17 29.34
C ALA A 230 34.44 -27.51 30.30
N LEU A 231 34.42 -26.18 30.45
CA LEU A 231 35.34 -25.45 31.31
C LEU A 231 34.90 -25.38 32.79
N ARG A 232 33.68 -25.83 33.10
CA ARG A 232 33.18 -26.01 34.48
C ARG A 232 33.45 -27.41 35.05
N GLN A 233 33.94 -28.34 34.23
CA GLN A 233 34.42 -29.66 34.65
C GLN A 233 35.90 -29.58 35.06
#